data_AF-A0A1B9JTJ5-F1
#
_entry.id   AF-A0A1B9JTJ5-F1
#
_cell.length_a   1.000
_cell.length_b   1.000
_cell.length_c   1.000
_cell.angle_alpha   90.00
_cell.angle_beta   90.00
_cell.angle_gamma   90.00
#
_symmetry.space_group_name_H-M   'P 1'
#
loop_
_entity.id
_entity.type
_entity.pdbx_description
1 polymer ?
#
loop_
_entity_poly.entity_id
_entity_poly.type
_entity_poly.pdbx_seq_one_letter_code
_entity_poly.pdbx_strand_id
1 'polypeptide(L)'
;MKNIAIIIHSSPHGSAKGREALDLALALSALNHITVIFTDKGIFHLLPDQQPDLILMRDYIATFNMLELYDIEDVYVSESALKSHNLSDSTFNITTKVINHYDLNQLLDEQDVILTF
;
A
#
# COMPACT_ATOMS: atom_id res chain seq x y z
N MET A 1 -13.84 8.37 15.55
CA MET A 1 -13.21 7.67 14.41
C MET A 1 -11.70 7.83 14.59
N LYS A 2 -10.90 6.83 14.25
CA LYS A 2 -9.43 6.89 14.40
C LYS A 2 -8.77 7.07 13.03
N ASN A 3 -7.59 7.68 13.02
CA ASN A 3 -6.67 7.68 11.89
C ASN A 3 -5.77 6.44 12.01
N ILE A 4 -5.84 5.55 11.02
CA ILE A 4 -5.09 4.29 11.02
C ILE A 4 -4.21 4.23 9.77
N ALA A 5 -2.90 4.17 9.98
CA ALA A 5 -1.95 3.88 8.92
C ALA A 5 -1.68 2.38 8.80
N ILE A 6 -1.75 1.88 7.57
CA ILE A 6 -1.39 0.51 7.19
C ILE A 6 -0.15 0.60 6.30
N ILE A 7 0.99 0.16 6.86
CA ILE A 7 2.27 0.14 6.17
C ILE A 7 2.49 -1.23 5.57
N ILE A 8 2.69 -1.29 4.25
CA ILE A 8 3.05 -2.49 3.51
C ILE A 8 4.53 -2.35 3.10
N HIS A 9 5.42 -3.18 3.67
CA HIS A 9 6.87 -3.14 3.42
C HIS A 9 7.41 -4.39 2.71
N SER A 10 6.65 -5.48 2.71
CA SER A 10 7.03 -6.76 2.10
C SER A 10 6.64 -6.85 0.63
N SER A 11 7.39 -7.58 -0.19
CA SER A 11 7.03 -7.87 -1.59
C SER A 11 5.69 -8.60 -1.71
N PRO A 12 4.95 -8.42 -2.82
CA PRO A 12 3.79 -9.25 -3.10
C PRO A 12 4.18 -10.72 -3.33
N HIS A 13 3.20 -11.61 -3.17
CA HIS A 13 3.25 -13.05 -3.49
C HIS A 13 4.20 -13.93 -2.66
N GLY A 14 5.27 -13.38 -2.07
CA GLY A 14 6.18 -14.14 -1.21
C GLY A 14 5.57 -14.53 0.14
N SER A 15 4.48 -13.89 0.54
CA SER A 15 3.69 -14.20 1.72
C SER A 15 2.25 -13.67 1.56
N ALA A 16 1.35 -14.03 2.48
CA ALA A 16 -0.02 -13.52 2.48
C ALA A 16 -0.16 -12.08 3.03
N LYS A 17 0.92 -11.49 3.55
CA LYS A 17 0.84 -10.23 4.32
C LYS A 17 0.25 -9.06 3.55
N GLY A 18 0.62 -8.89 2.28
CA GLY A 18 0.07 -7.81 1.45
C GLY A 18 -1.43 -7.96 1.22
N ARG A 19 -1.90 -9.19 1.05
CA ARG A 19 -3.33 -9.51 0.93
C ARG A 19 -4.07 -9.24 2.24
N GLU A 20 -3.50 -9.67 3.36
CA GLU A 20 -4.09 -9.45 4.68
C GLU A 20 -4.14 -7.96 5.05
N ALA A 21 -3.12 -7.18 4.69
CA ALA A 21 -3.11 -5.73 4.84
C ALA A 21 -4.24 -5.06 4.04
N LEU A 22 -4.45 -5.49 2.79
CA LEU A 22 -5.54 -4.99 1.94
C LEU A 22 -6.92 -5.38 2.52
N ASP A 23 -7.11 -6.65 2.88
CA ASP A 23 -8.36 -7.13 3.47
C ASP A 23 -8.69 -6.34 4.75
N LEU A 24 -7.69 -6.03 5.58
CA LEU A 24 -7.85 -5.22 6.79
C LEU A 24 -8.15 -3.75 6.48
N ALA A 25 -7.47 -3.15 5.50
CA ALA A 25 -7.72 -1.77 5.08
C ALA A 25 -9.19 -1.58 4.67
N LEU A 26 -9.70 -2.48 3.82
CA LEU A 26 -11.09 -2.46 3.36
C LEU A 26 -12.09 -2.71 4.50
N ALA A 27 -11.76 -3.59 5.44
CA ALA A 27 -12.64 -3.88 6.57
C ALA A 27 -12.72 -2.70 7.56
N LEU A 28 -11.61 -2.01 7.81
CA LEU A 28 -11.53 -0.92 8.78
C LEU A 28 -12.04 0.42 8.23
N SER A 29 -12.02 0.63 6.90
CA SER A 29 -12.47 1.89 6.28
C SER A 29 -13.95 2.18 6.49
N ALA A 30 -14.76 1.16 6.76
CA ALA A 30 -16.16 1.33 7.13
C ALA A 30 -16.39 2.20 8.37
N LEU A 31 -15.39 2.32 9.27
CA LEU A 31 -15.53 3.02 10.56
C LEU A 31 -14.38 3.99 10.89
N ASN A 32 -13.29 3.97 10.12
CA ASN A 32 -12.06 4.70 10.42
C ASN A 32 -11.48 5.36 9.17
N HIS A 33 -10.62 6.36 9.38
CA HIS A 33 -9.83 6.95 8.31
C HIS A 33 -8.60 6.08 8.07
N ILE A 34 -8.43 5.61 6.83
CA ILE A 34 -7.37 4.68 6.47
C ILE A 34 -6.37 5.38 5.59
N THR A 35 -5.10 5.28 5.98
CA THR A 35 -3.95 5.68 5.17
C THR A 35 -3.17 4.42 4.80
N VAL A 36 -2.93 4.18 3.51
CA VAL A 36 -2.15 3.02 3.03
C VAL A 36 -0.79 3.52 2.55
N ILE A 37 0.29 2.93 3.03
CA ILE A 37 1.65 3.39 2.74
C ILE A 37 2.52 2.23 2.25
N PHE A 38 2.99 2.32 1.02
CA PHE A 38 3.93 1.36 0.44
C PHE A 38 5.38 1.83 0.66
N THR A 39 6.15 1.00 1.34
CA THR A 39 7.56 1.24 1.68
C THR A 39 8.43 0.06 1.25
N ASP A 40 9.75 0.22 1.25
CA ASP A 40 10.71 -0.84 0.92
C ASP A 40 10.30 -1.68 -0.30
N LYS A 41 10.10 -2.99 -0.13
CA LYS A 41 9.68 -3.90 -1.19
C LYS A 41 8.16 -3.95 -1.38
N GLY A 42 7.40 -3.30 -0.50
CA GLY A 42 5.97 -3.12 -0.62
C GLY A 42 5.56 -2.41 -1.90
N ILE A 43 6.42 -1.53 -2.42
CA ILE A 43 6.20 -0.79 -3.68
C ILE A 43 5.91 -1.70 -4.88
N PHE A 44 6.37 -2.96 -4.86
CA PHE A 44 6.14 -3.89 -5.95
C PHE A 44 4.67 -4.31 -6.09
N HIS A 45 3.82 -4.07 -5.08
CA HIS A 45 2.37 -4.22 -5.21
C HIS A 45 1.77 -3.27 -6.26
N LEU A 46 2.42 -2.14 -6.53
CA LEU A 46 1.92 -1.11 -7.42
C LEU A 46 2.19 -1.40 -8.90
N LEU A 47 3.07 -2.36 -9.22
CA LEU A 47 3.47 -2.64 -10.60
C LEU A 47 2.35 -3.32 -11.40
N PRO A 48 2.17 -2.96 -12.68
CA PRO A 48 1.19 -3.56 -13.57
C PRO A 48 1.52 -4.98 -14.00
N ASP A 49 0.52 -5.64 -14.60
CA ASP A 49 0.65 -6.89 -15.35
C ASP A 49 1.28 -8.06 -14.56
N GLN A 50 1.01 -8.12 -13.25
CA GLN A 50 1.47 -9.23 -12.41
C GLN A 50 0.68 -10.52 -12.74
N GLN A 51 1.38 -11.65 -12.80
CA GLN A 51 0.80 -12.97 -13.13
C GLN A 51 1.03 -13.99 -12.00
N PRO A 52 0.43 -13.80 -10.81
CA PRO A 52 0.67 -14.68 -9.66
C PRO A 52 0.13 -16.11 -9.86
N ASP A 53 -0.79 -16.33 -10.79
CA ASP A 53 -1.27 -17.67 -11.15
C ASP A 53 -0.14 -18.60 -11.63
N LEU A 54 0.92 -18.05 -12.24
CA LEU A 54 2.10 -18.82 -12.66
C LEU A 54 2.84 -19.48 -11.49
N ILE A 55 2.63 -18.98 -10.27
CA ILE A 55 3.19 -19.51 -9.03
C ILE A 55 2.09 -20.02 -8.07
N LEU A 56 0.90 -20.31 -8.59
CA LEU A 56 -0.26 -20.84 -7.85
C LEU A 56 -0.74 -19.91 -6.71
N MET A 57 -0.46 -18.61 -6.81
CA MET A 57 -0.92 -17.60 -5.85
C MET A 57 -2.14 -16.88 -6.38
N ARG A 58 -3.07 -16.54 -5.48
CA ARG A 58 -4.24 -15.72 -5.82
C ARG A 58 -3.79 -14.34 -6.30
N ASP A 59 -4.35 -13.88 -7.41
CA ASP A 59 -4.22 -12.48 -7.82
C ASP A 59 -5.06 -11.55 -6.92
N TYR A 60 -4.41 -10.98 -5.90
CA TYR A 60 -5.00 -9.94 -5.06
C TYR A 60 -4.53 -8.53 -5.47
N ILE A 61 -3.64 -8.40 -6.46
CA ILE A 61 -3.11 -7.09 -6.88
C ILE A 61 -4.23 -6.26 -7.51
N ALA A 62 -5.03 -6.89 -8.37
CA ALA A 62 -6.22 -6.26 -8.96
C ALA A 62 -7.23 -5.75 -7.91
N THR A 63 -7.23 -6.32 -6.69
CA THR A 63 -8.14 -5.92 -5.61
C THR A 63 -7.74 -4.58 -4.97
N PHE A 64 -6.50 -4.10 -5.16
CA PHE A 64 -6.11 -2.77 -4.68
C PHE A 64 -6.90 -1.63 -5.34
N ASN A 65 -7.50 -1.86 -6.53
CA ASN A 65 -8.43 -0.90 -7.15
C ASN A 65 -9.68 -0.65 -6.29
N MET A 66 -10.00 -1.53 -5.34
CA MET A 66 -11.10 -1.31 -4.40
C MET A 66 -10.82 -0.18 -3.41
N LEU A 67 -9.56 0.22 -3.18
CA LEU A 67 -9.25 1.30 -2.24
C LEU A 67 -10.02 2.57 -2.58
N GLU A 68 -10.05 2.96 -3.86
CA GLU A 68 -10.80 4.13 -4.33
C GLU A 68 -12.31 3.96 -4.14
N LEU A 69 -12.86 2.76 -4.39
CA LEU A 69 -14.29 2.49 -4.20
C LEU A 69 -14.75 2.50 -2.74
N TYR A 70 -13.80 2.39 -1.81
CA TYR A 70 -14.02 2.42 -0.36
C TYR A 70 -13.60 3.76 0.26
N ASP A 71 -13.47 4.81 -0.57
CA ASP A 71 -13.05 6.17 -0.18
C ASP A 71 -11.69 6.22 0.54
N ILE A 72 -10.79 5.26 0.26
CA ILE A 72 -9.42 5.23 0.77
C ILE A 72 -8.52 5.99 -0.22
N GLU A 73 -8.50 7.31 -0.11
CA GLU A 73 -7.75 8.21 -1.02
C GLU A 73 -6.32 8.50 -0.54
N ASP A 74 -6.03 8.26 0.74
CA ASP A 74 -4.72 8.50 1.35
C ASP A 74 -3.79 7.31 1.14
N VAL A 75 -3.43 7.13 -0.13
CA VAL A 75 -2.52 6.08 -0.57
C VAL A 75 -1.18 6.70 -0.96
N TYR A 76 -0.12 6.29 -0.27
CA TYR A 76 1.22 6.85 -0.41
C TYR A 76 2.26 5.80 -0.81
N VAL A 77 3.29 6.26 -1.51
CA VAL A 77 4.46 5.44 -1.87
C VAL A 77 5.75 6.16 -1.51
N SER A 78 6.66 5.46 -0.86
CA SER A 78 7.94 6.02 -0.41
C SER A 78 8.85 6.42 -1.59
N GLU A 79 9.23 7.69 -1.63
CA GLU A 79 10.14 8.22 -2.64
C GLU A 79 11.51 7.51 -2.61
N SER A 80 12.05 7.23 -1.42
CA SER A 80 13.34 6.55 -1.27
C SER A 80 13.29 5.10 -1.74
N ALA A 81 12.18 4.41 -1.47
CA ALA A 81 11.98 3.03 -1.95
C ALA A 81 11.94 3.00 -3.48
N LEU A 82 11.19 3.90 -4.11
CA LEU A 82 11.14 4.03 -5.57
C LEU A 82 12.53 4.30 -6.17
N LYS A 83 13.28 5.24 -5.60
CA LYS A 83 14.65 5.56 -6.05
C LYS A 83 15.58 4.36 -5.93
N SER A 84 15.54 3.64 -4.81
CA SER A 84 16.41 2.48 -4.55
C SER A 84 16.17 1.30 -5.50
N HIS A 85 14.98 1.24 -6.10
CA HIS A 85 14.57 0.17 -7.01
C HIS A 85 14.43 0.65 -8.47
N ASN A 86 14.85 1.88 -8.79
CA ASN A 86 14.75 2.50 -10.11
C ASN A 86 13.31 2.55 -10.66
N LEU A 87 12.33 2.81 -9.79
CA LEU A 87 10.90 2.84 -10.12
C LEU A 87 10.27 4.24 -10.10
N SER A 88 11.07 5.31 -9.99
CA SER A 88 10.56 6.70 -9.89
C SER A 88 9.63 7.10 -11.04
N ASP A 89 9.89 6.63 -12.26
CA ASP A 89 9.11 6.95 -13.47
C ASP A 89 8.14 5.81 -13.86
N SER A 90 7.85 4.89 -12.95
CA SER A 90 6.97 3.75 -13.24
C SER A 90 5.51 4.14 -13.23
N THR A 91 4.73 3.52 -14.12
CA THR A 91 3.27 3.57 -14.07
C THR A 91 2.77 2.58 -13.01
N PHE A 92 1.84 3.02 -12.16
CA PHE A 92 1.23 2.18 -11.14
C PHE A 92 -0.22 1.81 -11.47
N ASN A 93 -0.69 0.68 -10.94
CA ASN A 93 -2.07 0.19 -11.13
C ASN A 93 -3.12 1.03 -10.41
N ILE A 94 -2.73 1.73 -9.36
CA ILE A 94 -3.62 2.55 -8.55
C ILE A 94 -3.04 3.95 -8.39
N THR A 95 -3.90 4.93 -8.14
CA THR A 95 -3.48 6.28 -7.82
C THR A 95 -2.75 6.31 -6.49
N THR A 96 -1.50 6.77 -6.48
CA THR A 96 -0.68 6.91 -5.27
C THR A 96 0.05 8.23 -5.24
N LYS A 97 0.20 8.81 -4.05
CA LYS A 97 0.97 10.04 -3.81
C LYS A 97 2.40 9.67 -3.41
N VAL A 98 3.41 10.14 -4.14
CA VAL A 98 4.81 9.96 -3.73
C VAL A 98 5.09 10.81 -2.49
N ILE A 99 5.67 10.21 -1.46
CA ILE A 99 5.99 10.89 -0.19
C ILE A 99 7.47 10.76 0.16
N ASN A 100 8.09 11.87 0.52
CA ASN A 100 9.47 11.88 1.00
C ASN A 100 9.54 11.45 2.48
N HIS A 101 10.75 11.20 2.99
CA HIS A 101 10.93 10.71 4.36
C HIS A 101 10.44 11.68 5.43
N TYR A 102 10.62 12.99 5.23
CA TYR A 102 10.21 14.00 6.20
C TYR A 102 8.69 14.06 6.33
N ASP A 103 8.00 14.19 5.20
CA ASP A 103 6.53 14.24 5.14
C ASP A 103 5.91 12.93 5.62
N LEU A 104 6.56 11.79 5.36
CA LEU A 104 6.12 10.50 5.87
C LEU A 104 6.13 10.45 7.40
N ASN A 105 7.19 10.96 8.04
CA ASN A 105 7.25 11.00 9.50
C ASN A 105 6.15 11.89 10.08
N GLN A 106 5.91 13.07 9.47
CA GLN A 106 4.81 13.94 9.89
C GLN A 106 3.44 13.25 9.75
N LEU A 107 3.21 12.60 8.61
CA LEU A 107 1.97 11.86 8.36
C LEU A 107 1.75 10.74 9.40
N LEU A 108 2.82 10.05 9.81
CA LEU A 108 2.76 8.98 10.81
C LEU A 108 2.50 9.52 12.22
N ASP A 109 2.99 10.71 12.57
CA ASP A 109 2.73 11.37 13.86
C ASP A 109 1.25 11.75 14.02
N GLU A 110 0.51 11.90 12.92
CA GLU A 110 -0.93 12.20 12.91
C GLU A 110 -1.83 10.96 13.07
N GLN A 111 -1.25 9.76 13.11
CA GLN A 111 -1.98 8.49 13.16
C GLN A 111 -2.19 8.05 14.60
N ASP A 112 -3.42 7.64 14.92
CA ASP A 112 -3.73 7.04 16.23
C ASP A 112 -3.17 5.61 16.35
N VAL A 113 -3.09 4.91 15.21
CA VAL A 113 -2.66 3.51 15.13
C VAL A 113 -1.84 3.30 13.87
N ILE A 114 -0.71 2.61 14.01
CA ILE A 114 0.12 2.16 12.89
C ILE A 114 0.16 0.64 12.90
N LEU A 115 -0.23 0.03 11.78
CA LEU A 115 -0.17 -1.41 11.54
C LEU A 115 0.81 -1.69 10.41
N THR A 116 1.65 -2.71 10.56
CA THR A 116 2.76 -2.96 9.63
C THR A 116 2.78 -4.41 9.15
N PHE A 117 2.94 -4.58 7.83
CA PHE A 117 2.86 -5.84 7.11
C PHE A 117 4.08 -6.07 6.21
#